data_AF-A0A352WGL6-F1
#
_entry.id   AF-A0A352WGL6-F1
#
_cell.length_a   1.000
_cell.length_b   1.000
_cell.length_c   1.000
_cell.angle_alpha   90.00
_cell.angle_beta   90.00
_cell.angle_gamma   90.00
#
_symmetry.space_group_name_H-M   'P 1'
#
loop_
_entity.id
_entity.type
_entity.pdbx_description
1 polymer ?
#
loop_
_entity_poly.entity_id
_entity_poly.type
_entity_poly.pdbx_seq_one_letter_code
_entity_poly.pdbx_strand_id
1 'polypeptide(L)'
;MICGMVTCFMDFLTTELLTLLVPLMIVIWFRHHGSPAEAALLEKDGEKYRTLGLKQAAVLTFSWGAGYAFMWLTKWIMAAVVLGENVSGYVKENLEERISGDLGLSFGSYLGGALKNNLGNLLPGAIGNTGKIITIILVFAAFYLCFVYKKEKVNRTAAVLYLIIVFIPLIRYSVLMNHSYLHSFFTFRALLASVMAVFLIICELVDWRAFGHANKKKRRN
;
A
#
# COMPACT_ATOMS: atom_id res chain seq x y z
N MET A 1 -16.99 -5.88 -0.78
CA MET A 1 -17.25 -7.17 -1.45
C MET A 1 -17.09 -7.06 -2.95
N ILE A 2 -17.96 -6.32 -3.66
CA ILE A 2 -17.92 -6.21 -5.14
C ILE A 2 -16.54 -5.76 -5.65
N CYS A 3 -15.93 -4.72 -5.06
CA CYS A 3 -14.59 -4.29 -5.46
C CYS A 3 -13.56 -5.42 -5.39
N GLY A 4 -13.57 -6.25 -4.33
CA GLY A 4 -12.63 -7.37 -4.23
C GLY A 4 -12.87 -8.44 -5.29
N MET A 5 -14.13 -8.72 -5.64
CA MET A 5 -14.48 -9.64 -6.72
C MET A 5 -13.97 -9.12 -8.07
N VAL A 6 -14.27 -7.86 -8.39
CA VAL A 6 -13.83 -7.22 -9.64
C VAL A 6 -12.32 -7.18 -9.72
N THR A 7 -11.64 -6.86 -8.62
CA THR A 7 -10.18 -6.91 -8.56
C THR A 7 -9.68 -8.31 -8.87
N CYS A 8 -10.15 -9.35 -8.17
CA CYS A 8 -9.70 -10.73 -8.42
C CYS A 8 -9.93 -11.16 -9.88
N PHE A 9 -11.03 -10.74 -10.49
CA PHE A 9 -11.37 -11.09 -11.88
C PHE A 9 -10.49 -10.37 -12.91
N MET A 10 -10.30 -9.06 -12.76
CA MET A 10 -9.56 -8.22 -13.72
C MET A 10 -8.05 -8.24 -13.49
N ASP A 11 -7.64 -8.35 -12.23
CA ASP A 11 -6.27 -8.22 -11.76
C ASP A 11 -6.05 -9.13 -10.54
N PHE A 12 -5.76 -10.40 -10.83
CA PHE A 12 -5.55 -11.38 -9.77
C PHE A 12 -4.31 -11.02 -8.92
N LEU A 13 -3.13 -10.82 -9.51
CA LEU A 13 -1.88 -10.71 -8.73
C LEU A 13 -0.89 -9.66 -9.27
N THR A 14 -1.36 -8.58 -9.88
CA THR A 14 -0.48 -7.52 -10.36
C THR A 14 -0.52 -6.28 -9.46
N THR A 15 -1.70 -5.68 -9.30
CA THR A 15 -1.91 -4.43 -8.55
C THR A 15 -3.10 -4.51 -7.59
N GLU A 16 -3.47 -5.71 -7.17
CA GLU A 16 -4.68 -5.97 -6.40
C GLU A 16 -4.76 -5.13 -5.12
N LEU A 17 -3.61 -4.92 -4.45
CA LEU A 17 -3.51 -4.13 -3.23
C LEU A 17 -3.89 -2.65 -3.43
N LEU A 18 -3.71 -2.08 -4.62
CA LEU A 18 -4.07 -0.66 -4.84
C LEU A 18 -5.57 -0.44 -4.71
N THR A 19 -6.37 -1.40 -5.16
CA THR A 19 -7.84 -1.33 -5.11
C THR A 19 -8.40 -1.40 -3.69
N LEU A 20 -7.59 -1.85 -2.72
CA LEU A 20 -7.91 -1.84 -1.30
C LEU A 20 -7.28 -0.63 -0.60
N LEU A 21 -5.96 -0.48 -0.73
CA LEU A 21 -5.17 0.43 0.10
C LEU A 21 -5.40 1.90 -0.26
N VAL A 22 -5.60 2.23 -1.54
CA VAL A 22 -5.87 3.62 -1.94
C VAL A 22 -7.19 4.14 -1.39
N PRO A 23 -8.34 3.45 -1.58
CA PRO A 23 -9.59 3.87 -0.93
C PRO A 23 -9.49 3.90 0.60
N LEU A 24 -8.80 2.94 1.20
CA LEU A 24 -8.61 2.90 2.64
C LEU A 24 -7.85 4.13 3.16
N MET A 25 -6.76 4.52 2.50
CA MET A 25 -6.00 5.73 2.83
C MET A 25 -6.85 6.99 2.70
N ILE A 26 -7.69 7.08 1.66
CA ILE A 26 -8.61 8.21 1.47
C ILE A 26 -9.61 8.29 2.63
N VAL A 27 -10.20 7.17 3.05
CA VAL A 27 -11.12 7.12 4.19
C VAL A 27 -10.42 7.55 5.48
N ILE A 28 -9.21 7.06 5.73
CA ILE A 28 -8.41 7.46 6.91
C ILE A 28 -8.14 8.97 6.87
N TRP A 29 -7.75 9.51 5.71
CA TRP A 29 -7.45 10.92 5.53
C TRP A 29 -8.65 11.81 5.88
N PHE A 30 -9.78 11.62 5.21
CA PHE A 30 -10.98 12.44 5.45
C PHE A 30 -11.50 12.32 6.87
N ARG A 31 -11.39 11.14 7.48
CA ARG A 31 -11.84 10.94 8.85
C ARG A 31 -10.99 11.70 9.88
N HIS A 32 -9.72 11.87 9.59
CA HIS A 32 -8.77 12.55 10.46
C HIS A 32 -8.55 14.04 10.11
N HIS A 33 -9.00 14.47 8.93
CA HIS A 33 -8.89 15.84 8.40
C HIS A 33 -10.24 16.45 8.02
N GLY A 34 -11.32 15.92 8.59
CA GLY A 34 -12.69 16.34 8.34
C GLY A 34 -13.01 17.77 8.77
N SER A 35 -14.26 18.19 8.57
CA SER A 35 -14.75 19.55 8.85
C SER A 35 -14.43 20.01 10.29
N PRO A 36 -14.30 21.32 10.57
CA PRO A 36 -14.14 21.84 11.94
C PRO A 36 -15.20 21.31 12.94
N ALA A 37 -16.41 21.01 12.46
CA ALA A 37 -17.45 20.36 13.27
C ALA A 37 -17.09 18.91 13.65
N GLU A 38 -16.48 18.15 12.73
CA GLU A 38 -15.98 16.79 12.99
C GLU A 38 -14.72 16.81 13.86
N ALA A 39 -13.88 17.84 13.73
CA ALA A 39 -12.74 18.07 14.62
C ALA A 39 -13.18 18.37 16.07
N ALA A 40 -14.26 19.12 16.26
CA ALA A 40 -14.85 19.36 17.58
C ALA A 40 -15.46 18.09 18.20
N LEU A 41 -16.06 17.21 17.39
CA LEU A 41 -16.55 15.89 17.82
C LEU A 41 -15.38 14.95 18.20
N LEU A 42 -14.28 15.00 17.45
CA LEU A 42 -13.03 14.29 17.75
C LEU A 42 -12.41 14.74 19.08
N GLU A 43 -12.54 16.01 19.45
CA GLU A 43 -12.00 16.53 20.70
C GLU A 43 -12.85 16.11 21.92
N LYS A 44 -14.17 15.95 21.73
CA LYS A 44 -15.13 15.58 22.79
C LYS A 44 -15.26 14.07 23.01
N ASP A 45 -15.23 13.26 21.95
CA ASP A 45 -15.43 11.79 21.95
C ASP A 45 -14.32 11.04 21.17
N GLY A 46 -13.07 11.53 21.25
CA GLY A 46 -11.97 11.11 20.38
C GLY A 46 -11.65 9.62 20.35
N GLU A 47 -11.72 8.93 21.49
CA GLU A 47 -11.52 7.48 21.59
C GLU A 47 -12.57 6.70 20.78
N LYS A 48 -13.85 7.03 20.96
CA LYS A 48 -14.98 6.37 20.28
C LYS A 48 -14.93 6.59 18.77
N TYR A 49 -14.60 7.80 18.35
CA TYR A 49 -14.51 8.14 16.93
C TYR A 49 -13.32 7.48 16.22
N ARG A 50 -12.16 7.38 16.90
CA ARG A 50 -10.97 6.64 16.43
C ARG A 50 -11.25 5.14 16.32
N THR A 51 -11.87 4.55 17.34
CA THR A 51 -12.26 3.14 17.35
C THR A 51 -13.21 2.81 16.21
N LEU A 52 -14.18 3.67 15.93
CA LEU A 52 -15.08 3.52 14.79
C LEU A 52 -14.34 3.58 13.44
N GLY A 53 -13.22 4.33 13.36
CA GLY A 53 -12.35 4.40 12.18
C GLY A 53 -11.62 3.12 11.90
N LEU A 54 -10.98 2.56 12.93
CA LEU A 54 -10.33 1.27 12.86
C LEU A 54 -11.34 0.17 12.52
N LYS A 55 -12.53 0.21 13.13
CA LYS A 55 -13.60 -0.74 12.83
C LYS A 55 -14.04 -0.66 11.37
N GLN A 56 -14.24 0.54 10.82
CA GLN A 56 -14.60 0.70 9.40
C GLN A 56 -13.47 0.24 8.47
N ALA A 57 -12.22 0.62 8.77
CA ALA A 57 -11.04 0.15 8.03
C ALA A 57 -10.95 -1.38 8.00
N ALA A 58 -11.17 -2.03 9.15
CA ALA A 58 -11.18 -3.49 9.27
C ALA A 58 -12.34 -4.11 8.48
N VAL A 59 -13.55 -3.55 8.60
CA VAL A 59 -14.72 -4.03 7.85
C VAL A 59 -14.52 -3.89 6.35
N LEU A 60 -13.98 -2.78 5.86
CA LEU A 60 -13.71 -2.56 4.44
C LEU A 60 -12.65 -3.53 3.92
N THR A 61 -11.56 -3.70 4.66
CA THR A 61 -10.49 -4.65 4.35
C THR A 61 -11.02 -6.08 4.30
N PHE A 62 -11.75 -6.51 5.33
CA PHE A 62 -12.35 -7.84 5.37
C PHE A 62 -13.37 -8.04 4.26
N SER A 63 -14.24 -7.05 4.01
CA SER A 63 -15.25 -7.12 2.96
C SER A 63 -14.64 -7.17 1.57
N TRP A 64 -13.50 -6.50 1.34
CA TRP A 64 -12.75 -6.60 0.10
C TRP A 64 -12.12 -7.99 -0.02
N GLY A 65 -11.42 -8.46 1.02
CA GLY A 65 -10.76 -9.77 1.03
C GLY A 65 -11.73 -10.94 0.85
N ALA A 66 -12.89 -10.89 1.51
CA ALA A 66 -13.95 -11.88 1.34
C ALA A 66 -14.48 -11.93 -0.09
N GLY A 67 -14.69 -10.77 -0.73
CA GLY A 67 -15.11 -10.71 -2.14
C GLY A 67 -14.03 -11.24 -3.09
N TYR A 68 -12.78 -10.90 -2.83
CA TYR A 68 -11.63 -11.39 -3.59
C TYR A 68 -11.51 -12.93 -3.50
N ALA A 69 -11.53 -13.47 -2.29
CA ALA A 69 -11.47 -14.92 -2.05
C ALA A 69 -12.67 -15.65 -2.66
N PHE A 70 -13.88 -15.09 -2.50
CA PHE A 70 -15.09 -15.65 -3.10
C PHE A 70 -14.97 -15.76 -4.62
N MET A 71 -14.56 -14.68 -5.30
CA MET A 71 -14.38 -14.70 -6.76
C MET A 71 -13.35 -15.76 -7.18
N TRP A 72 -12.22 -15.85 -6.47
CA TRP A 72 -11.19 -16.85 -6.76
C TRP A 72 -11.72 -18.28 -6.60
N LEU A 73 -12.46 -18.57 -5.52
CA LEU A 73 -13.06 -19.88 -5.28
C LEU A 73 -14.11 -20.22 -6.34
N THR A 74 -15.01 -19.29 -6.64
CA THR A 74 -16.06 -19.49 -7.65
C THR A 74 -15.48 -19.78 -9.03
N LYS A 75 -14.37 -19.13 -9.42
CA LYS A 75 -13.66 -19.43 -10.67
C LYS A 75 -13.33 -20.92 -10.80
N TRP A 76 -12.75 -21.51 -9.76
CA TRP A 76 -12.33 -22.92 -9.78
C TRP A 76 -13.49 -23.90 -9.67
N ILE A 77 -14.52 -23.57 -8.88
CA ILE A 77 -15.75 -24.36 -8.82
C ILE A 77 -16.40 -24.40 -10.20
N MET A 78 -16.52 -23.25 -10.88
CA MET A 78 -17.07 -23.18 -12.23
C MET A 78 -16.22 -23.95 -13.24
N ALA A 79 -14.90 -23.87 -13.15
CA ALA A 79 -14.01 -24.67 -14.00
C ALA A 79 -14.24 -26.18 -13.82
N ALA A 80 -14.36 -26.65 -12.58
CA ALA A 80 -14.64 -28.06 -12.30
C ALA A 80 -16.01 -28.50 -12.88
N VAL A 81 -17.04 -27.68 -12.70
CA VAL A 81 -18.40 -27.98 -13.21
C VAL A 81 -18.43 -28.01 -14.74
N VAL A 82 -17.81 -27.03 -15.40
CA VAL A 82 -17.83 -26.90 -16.87
C VAL A 82 -16.98 -27.96 -17.54
N LEU A 83 -15.81 -28.30 -16.98
CA LEU A 83 -14.93 -29.33 -17.53
C LEU A 83 -15.37 -30.75 -17.17
N GLY A 84 -16.17 -30.91 -16.12
CA GLY A 84 -16.55 -32.23 -15.59
C GLY A 84 -15.39 -32.99 -14.94
N GLU A 85 -14.33 -32.29 -14.54
CA GLU A 85 -13.08 -32.86 -14.04
C GLU A 85 -12.69 -32.27 -12.68
N ASN A 86 -11.85 -33.01 -11.93
CA ASN A 86 -11.30 -32.51 -10.68
C ASN A 86 -10.10 -31.59 -10.92
N VAL A 87 -10.29 -30.29 -10.68
CA VAL A 87 -9.27 -29.25 -10.89
C VAL A 87 -8.32 -29.05 -9.70
N SER A 88 -8.49 -29.76 -8.58
CA SER A 88 -7.74 -29.51 -7.34
C SER A 88 -6.22 -29.64 -7.50
N GLY A 89 -5.75 -30.60 -8.30
CA GLY A 89 -4.33 -30.75 -8.63
C GLY A 89 -3.77 -29.50 -9.31
N TYR A 90 -4.46 -29.04 -10.35
CA TYR A 90 -4.10 -27.83 -11.09
C TYR A 90 -4.11 -26.58 -10.20
N VAL A 91 -5.08 -26.46 -9.28
CA VAL A 91 -5.15 -25.34 -8.32
C VAL A 91 -3.94 -25.34 -7.39
N LYS A 92 -3.57 -26.52 -6.87
CA LYS A 92 -2.43 -26.68 -5.96
C LYS A 92 -1.12 -26.31 -6.65
N GLU A 93 -0.87 -26.85 -7.85
CA GLU A 93 0.32 -26.53 -8.65
C GLU A 93 0.41 -25.02 -8.93
N ASN A 94 -0.68 -24.40 -9.39
CA ASN A 94 -0.75 -22.95 -9.62
C ASN A 94 -0.47 -22.11 -8.37
N LEU A 95 -0.83 -22.60 -7.17
CA LEU A 95 -0.62 -21.90 -5.93
C LEU A 95 0.84 -22.04 -5.48
N GLU A 96 1.40 -23.25 -5.54
CA GLU A 96 2.79 -23.55 -5.20
C GLU A 96 3.75 -22.78 -6.09
N GLU A 97 3.49 -22.75 -7.40
CA GLU A 97 4.25 -21.94 -8.35
C GLU A 97 4.28 -20.47 -7.93
N ARG A 98 3.20 -19.88 -7.43
CA ARG A 98 3.17 -18.45 -7.07
C ARG A 98 3.87 -18.12 -5.76
N ILE A 99 3.78 -19.03 -4.79
CA ILE A 99 4.35 -18.86 -3.45
C ILE A 99 5.85 -19.13 -3.48
N SER A 100 6.25 -20.32 -3.93
CA SER A 100 7.59 -20.86 -3.70
C SER A 100 8.11 -21.71 -4.85
N GLY A 101 7.74 -21.40 -6.10
CA GLY A 101 8.31 -22.05 -7.28
C GLY A 101 9.85 -22.16 -7.19
N ASP A 102 10.36 -23.36 -7.49
CA ASP A 102 11.77 -23.69 -7.29
C ASP A 102 12.65 -23.08 -8.38
N LEU A 103 13.53 -22.17 -7.98
CA LEU A 103 14.57 -21.57 -8.83
C LEU A 103 15.98 -22.03 -8.44
N GLY A 104 16.11 -23.02 -7.54
CA GLY A 104 17.40 -23.46 -7.02
C GLY A 104 18.12 -22.42 -6.14
N LEU A 105 17.41 -21.41 -5.65
CA LEU A 105 17.95 -20.32 -4.82
C LEU A 105 17.62 -20.53 -3.34
N SER A 106 18.49 -20.04 -2.44
CA SER A 106 18.15 -19.98 -1.02
C SER A 106 17.00 -19.01 -0.76
N PHE A 107 16.19 -19.26 0.27
CA PHE A 107 15.07 -18.40 0.66
C PHE A 107 15.48 -16.91 0.81
N GLY A 108 16.63 -16.64 1.44
CA GLY A 108 17.13 -15.29 1.64
C GLY A 108 17.50 -14.58 0.32
N SER A 109 18.17 -15.28 -0.60
CA SER A 109 18.47 -14.76 -1.93
C SER A 109 17.20 -14.51 -2.74
N TYR A 110 16.21 -15.38 -2.56
CA TYR A 110 14.96 -15.30 -3.28
C TYR A 110 14.12 -14.10 -2.83
N LEU A 111 13.91 -13.97 -1.52
CA LEU A 111 13.18 -12.86 -0.92
C LEU A 111 13.92 -11.53 -1.17
N GLY A 112 15.25 -11.52 -0.98
CA GLY A 112 16.09 -10.37 -1.27
C GLY A 112 16.00 -9.94 -2.73
N GLY A 113 15.98 -10.89 -3.66
CA GLY A 113 15.77 -10.64 -5.08
C GLY A 113 14.38 -10.10 -5.40
N ALA A 114 13.32 -10.66 -4.81
CA ALA A 114 11.95 -10.17 -5.00
C ALA A 114 11.84 -8.70 -4.54
N LEU A 115 12.34 -8.40 -3.35
CA LEU A 115 12.36 -7.04 -2.81
C LEU A 115 13.20 -6.09 -3.68
N LYS A 116 14.43 -6.49 -4.02
CA LYS A 116 15.38 -5.67 -4.79
C LYS A 116 14.85 -5.38 -6.19
N ASN A 117 14.30 -6.37 -6.89
CA ASN A 117 13.82 -6.22 -8.26
C ASN A 117 12.57 -5.31 -8.29
N ASN A 118 11.62 -5.52 -7.38
CA ASN A 118 10.43 -4.67 -7.31
C ASN A 118 10.79 -3.22 -6.91
N LEU A 119 11.66 -3.04 -5.92
CA LEU A 119 12.10 -1.70 -5.52
C LEU A 119 12.91 -1.02 -6.64
N GLY A 120 13.73 -1.79 -7.35
CA GLY A 120 14.49 -1.31 -8.51
C GLY A 120 13.62 -0.85 -9.66
N ASN A 121 12.47 -1.50 -9.89
CA ASN A 121 11.49 -1.12 -10.91
C ASN A 121 10.59 0.05 -10.50
N LEU A 122 10.33 0.22 -9.19
CA LEU A 122 9.61 1.39 -8.68
C LEU A 122 10.44 2.67 -8.81
N LEU A 123 11.70 2.58 -8.39
CA LEU A 123 12.61 3.70 -8.44
C LEU A 123 13.02 3.95 -9.89
N PRO A 124 13.44 5.17 -10.25
CA PRO A 124 14.01 5.47 -11.58
C PRO A 124 15.36 4.76 -11.83
N GLY A 125 15.65 3.61 -11.21
CA GLY A 125 16.88 2.84 -11.38
C GLY A 125 17.12 2.37 -12.81
N ALA A 126 16.05 2.23 -13.62
CA ALA A 126 16.15 2.00 -15.06
C ALA A 126 16.81 3.16 -15.84
N ILE A 127 16.83 4.38 -15.25
CA ILE A 127 17.54 5.56 -15.76
C ILE A 127 19.03 5.55 -15.32
N GLY A 128 19.52 4.42 -14.80
CA GLY A 128 20.91 4.24 -14.37
C GLY A 128 21.27 5.04 -13.12
N ASN A 129 22.53 5.49 -13.06
CA ASN A 129 23.04 6.22 -11.88
C ASN A 129 22.29 7.53 -11.60
N THR A 130 21.77 8.19 -12.64
CA THR A 130 20.97 9.40 -12.51
C THR A 130 19.71 9.17 -11.67
N GLY A 131 18.99 8.07 -11.93
CA GLY A 131 17.80 7.74 -11.16
C GLY A 131 18.08 7.41 -9.69
N LYS A 132 19.21 6.77 -9.41
CA LYS A 132 19.66 6.56 -8.01
C LYS A 132 19.88 7.88 -7.30
N ILE A 133 20.57 8.84 -7.95
CA ILE A 133 20.81 10.18 -7.41
C ILE A 133 19.48 10.90 -7.16
N ILE A 134 18.54 10.88 -8.12
CA ILE A 134 17.21 11.48 -7.96
C ILE A 134 16.48 10.87 -6.76
N THR A 135 16.51 9.54 -6.62
CA THR A 135 15.90 8.85 -5.47
C THR A 135 16.50 9.34 -4.15
N ILE A 136 17.82 9.40 -4.07
CA ILE A 136 18.54 9.88 -2.89
C ILE A 136 18.12 11.32 -2.57
N ILE A 137 18.07 12.20 -3.56
CA ILE A 137 17.63 13.60 -3.40
C ILE A 137 16.19 13.66 -2.87
N LEU A 138 15.26 12.89 -3.42
CA LEU A 138 13.86 12.87 -2.96
C LEU A 138 13.74 12.39 -1.51
N VAL A 139 14.51 11.37 -1.12
CA VAL A 139 14.54 10.87 0.26
C VAL A 139 15.09 11.94 1.21
N PHE A 140 16.23 12.57 0.87
CA PHE A 140 16.79 13.66 1.68
C PHE A 140 15.86 14.87 1.75
N ALA A 141 15.18 15.22 0.66
CA ALA A 141 14.19 16.29 0.64
C ALA A 141 13.02 15.97 1.58
N ALA A 142 12.49 14.74 1.56
CA ALA A 142 11.44 14.31 2.48
C ALA A 142 11.89 14.40 3.94
N PHE A 143 13.10 13.92 4.28
CA PHE A 143 13.65 14.05 5.63
C PHE A 143 13.85 15.51 6.05
N TYR A 144 14.40 16.35 5.17
CA TYR A 144 14.58 17.77 5.40
C TYR A 144 13.23 18.46 5.69
N LEU A 145 12.20 18.18 4.89
CA LEU A 145 10.86 18.73 5.11
C LEU A 145 10.30 18.33 6.48
N CYS A 146 10.38 17.04 6.82
CA CYS A 146 9.92 16.53 8.11
C CYS A 146 10.69 17.09 9.31
N PHE A 147 11.98 17.40 9.16
CA PHE A 147 12.82 17.93 10.23
C PHE A 147 12.64 19.44 10.42
N VAL A 148 12.70 20.21 9.33
CA VAL A 148 12.68 21.69 9.38
C VAL A 148 11.28 22.24 9.57
N TYR A 149 10.29 21.65 8.89
CA TYR A 149 8.90 22.15 8.91
C TYR A 149 8.01 21.24 9.75
N LYS A 150 8.55 20.67 10.83
CA LYS A 150 7.80 19.77 11.71
C LYS A 150 6.58 20.46 12.32
N LYS A 151 5.43 19.80 12.25
CA LYS A 151 4.18 20.20 12.89
C LYS A 151 4.23 19.99 14.41
N GLU A 152 3.75 20.96 15.18
CA GLU A 152 3.71 20.86 16.65
C GLU A 152 2.77 19.73 17.13
N LYS A 153 1.59 19.63 16.51
CA LYS A 153 0.59 18.60 16.81
C LYS A 153 0.43 17.65 15.63
N VAL A 154 1.00 16.45 15.77
CA VAL A 154 0.93 15.36 14.78
C VAL A 154 -0.24 14.44 15.10
N ASN A 155 -1.01 14.04 14.09
CA ASN A 155 -1.98 12.97 14.24
C ASN A 155 -1.28 11.61 14.19
N ARG A 156 -0.80 11.17 15.36
CA ARG A 156 -0.04 9.91 15.50
C ARG A 156 -0.83 8.69 15.05
N THR A 157 -2.16 8.71 15.16
CA THR A 157 -3.01 7.57 14.75
C THR A 157 -2.96 7.39 13.24
N ALA A 158 -3.23 8.46 12.49
CA ALA A 158 -3.19 8.43 11.04
C ALA A 158 -1.79 8.06 10.55
N ALA A 159 -0.74 8.66 11.12
CA ALA A 159 0.65 8.34 10.79
C ALA A 159 1.01 6.85 11.02
N VAL A 160 0.58 6.26 12.14
CA VAL A 160 0.80 4.82 12.42
C VAL A 160 0.00 3.94 11.44
N LEU A 161 -1.23 4.32 11.10
CA LEU A 161 -2.02 3.56 10.13
C LEU A 161 -1.39 3.57 8.74
N TYR A 162 -0.92 4.73 8.28
CA TYR A 162 -0.17 4.81 7.03
C TYR A 162 1.14 4.03 7.11
N LEU A 163 1.84 4.05 8.25
CA LEU A 163 3.05 3.25 8.43
C LEU A 163 2.77 1.75 8.30
N ILE A 164 1.66 1.25 8.84
CA ILE A 164 1.24 -0.15 8.63
C ILE A 164 1.03 -0.42 7.13
N ILE A 165 0.35 0.49 6.42
CA ILE A 165 0.09 0.37 4.98
C ILE A 165 1.39 0.31 4.16
N VAL A 166 2.44 1.04 4.55
CA VAL A 166 3.76 1.00 3.90
C VAL A 166 4.32 -0.43 3.82
N PHE A 167 4.11 -1.24 4.87
CA PHE A 167 4.66 -2.59 4.96
C PHE A 167 3.81 -3.67 4.26
N ILE A 168 2.53 -3.40 3.94
CA ILE A 168 1.63 -4.42 3.36
C ILE A 168 2.17 -4.97 2.02
N PRO A 169 2.63 -4.15 1.05
CA PRO A 169 3.23 -4.67 -0.18
C PRO A 169 4.50 -5.50 0.06
N LEU A 170 5.28 -5.21 1.13
CA LEU A 170 6.46 -5.98 1.47
C LEU A 170 6.10 -7.37 2.00
N ILE A 171 5.05 -7.46 2.84
CA ILE A 171 4.52 -8.74 3.32
C ILE A 171 4.03 -9.58 2.13
N ARG A 172 3.33 -8.96 1.17
CA ARG A 172 2.89 -9.63 -0.06
C ARG A 172 4.06 -10.27 -0.81
N TYR A 173 5.19 -9.58 -0.93
CA TYR A 173 6.37 -10.12 -1.62
C TYR A 173 7.01 -11.29 -0.88
N SER A 174 6.83 -11.40 0.45
CA SER A 174 7.23 -12.59 1.21
C SER A 174 6.29 -13.77 0.99
N VAL A 175 4.99 -13.53 0.83
CA VAL A 175 3.98 -14.60 0.63
C VAL A 175 3.97 -15.10 -0.82
N LEU A 176 4.07 -14.18 -1.79
CA LEU A 176 4.03 -14.47 -3.22
C LEU A 176 5.41 -14.29 -3.83
N MET A 177 6.41 -14.92 -3.20
CA MET A 177 7.82 -14.65 -3.46
C MET A 177 8.22 -15.01 -4.89
N ASN A 178 7.83 -16.19 -5.38
CA ASN A 178 8.14 -16.60 -6.76
C ASN A 178 7.51 -15.67 -7.79
N HIS A 179 6.22 -15.38 -7.62
CA HIS A 179 5.51 -14.45 -8.50
C HIS A 179 6.16 -13.06 -8.49
N SER A 180 6.47 -12.53 -7.31
CA SER A 180 7.04 -11.19 -7.16
C SER A 180 8.47 -11.09 -7.70
N TYR A 181 9.25 -12.17 -7.63
CA TYR A 181 10.60 -12.22 -8.19
C TYR A 181 10.59 -12.24 -9.72
N LEU A 182 9.90 -13.22 -10.32
CA LEU A 182 9.88 -13.45 -11.76
C LEU A 182 9.17 -12.30 -12.49
N HIS A 183 8.13 -11.75 -11.87
CA HIS A 183 7.24 -10.79 -12.49
C HIS A 183 7.37 -9.37 -11.94
N SER A 184 8.56 -9.06 -11.41
CA SER A 184 8.88 -7.74 -10.83
C SER A 184 8.57 -6.56 -11.77
N PHE A 185 8.54 -6.76 -13.10
CA PHE A 185 8.24 -5.70 -14.08
C PHE A 185 6.79 -5.18 -14.01
N PHE A 186 5.88 -5.92 -13.40
CA PHE A 186 4.50 -5.46 -13.14
C PHE A 186 4.14 -5.47 -11.66
N THR A 187 4.65 -6.40 -10.87
CA THR A 187 4.30 -6.49 -9.44
C THR A 187 4.80 -5.29 -8.64
N PHE A 188 5.82 -4.56 -9.12
CA PHE A 188 6.36 -3.39 -8.41
C PHE A 188 5.31 -2.31 -8.15
N ARG A 189 4.28 -2.25 -9.00
CA ARG A 189 3.18 -1.28 -8.91
C ARG A 189 2.41 -1.40 -7.59
N ALA A 190 2.45 -2.56 -6.91
CA ALA A 190 1.90 -2.69 -5.57
C ALA A 190 2.56 -1.72 -4.56
N LEU A 191 3.84 -1.34 -4.77
CA LEU A 191 4.54 -0.36 -3.93
C LEU A 191 4.01 1.08 -4.10
N LEU A 192 3.16 1.37 -5.09
CA LEU A 192 2.52 2.68 -5.21
C LEU A 192 1.65 2.99 -3.98
N ALA A 193 1.09 1.96 -3.32
CA ALA A 193 0.42 2.12 -2.04
C ALA A 193 1.38 2.61 -0.94
N SER A 194 2.59 2.03 -0.88
CA SER A 194 3.63 2.47 0.07
C SER A 194 4.08 3.90 -0.23
N VAL A 195 4.25 4.28 -1.50
CA VAL A 195 4.60 5.65 -1.90
C VAL A 195 3.53 6.65 -1.44
N MET A 196 2.26 6.35 -1.70
CA MET A 196 1.15 7.20 -1.27
C MET A 196 1.07 7.28 0.26
N ALA A 197 1.24 6.17 0.97
CA ALA A 197 1.27 6.16 2.43
C ALA A 197 2.42 7.01 3.00
N VAL A 198 3.63 6.92 2.44
CA VAL A 198 4.76 7.78 2.83
C VAL A 198 4.45 9.26 2.59
N PHE A 199 3.85 9.59 1.44
CA PHE A 199 3.42 10.95 1.16
C PHE A 199 2.41 11.47 2.21
N LEU A 200 1.41 10.66 2.57
CA LEU A 200 0.44 11.03 3.60
C LEU A 200 1.09 11.17 4.99
N ILE A 201 2.08 10.33 5.34
CA ILE A 201 2.87 10.49 6.57
C ILE A 201 3.59 11.85 6.57
N ILE A 202 4.21 12.24 5.45
CA ILE A 202 4.85 13.56 5.34
C ILE A 202 3.80 14.67 5.54
N CYS A 203 2.60 14.53 4.98
CA CYS A 203 1.51 15.48 5.21
C CYS A 203 1.08 15.59 6.68
N GLU A 204 1.11 14.50 7.45
CA GLU A 204 0.83 14.52 8.89
C GLU A 204 1.93 15.20 9.70
N LEU A 205 3.19 15.04 9.28
CA LEU A 205 4.38 15.50 10.00
C LEU A 205 4.76 16.94 9.68
N VAL A 206 4.46 17.44 8.48
CA VAL A 206 4.91 18.74 7.98
C VAL A 206 3.83 19.81 8.17
N ASP A 207 4.21 20.96 8.73
CA ASP A 207 3.41 22.18 8.74
C ASP A 207 3.62 22.99 7.46
N TRP A 208 2.75 22.74 6.49
CA TRP A 208 2.74 23.45 5.20
C TRP A 208 2.42 24.95 5.33
N ARG A 209 1.86 25.42 6.46
CA ARG A 209 1.59 26.86 6.66
C ARG A 209 2.87 27.65 6.85
N ALA A 210 3.88 27.06 7.49
CA ALA A 210 5.19 27.67 7.69
C ALA A 210 5.85 28.05 6.35
N PHE A 211 5.61 27.27 5.31
CA PHE A 211 6.08 27.53 3.95
C PHE A 211 5.49 28.83 3.36
N GLY A 212 4.20 29.08 3.59
CA GLY A 212 3.50 30.28 3.11
C GLY A 212 3.88 31.55 3.88
N HIS A 213 4.16 31.44 5.18
CA HIS A 213 4.56 32.58 6.01
C HIS A 213 6.00 33.05 5.76
N ALA A 214 6.93 32.13 5.49
CA ALA A 214 8.30 32.47 5.08
C ALA A 214 8.30 33.35 3.81
N ASN A 215 7.41 33.07 2.87
CA ASN A 215 7.30 33.81 1.61
C ASN A 215 6.67 35.22 1.80
N LYS A 216 5.76 35.38 2.76
CA LYS A 216 5.18 36.69 3.11
C LYS A 216 6.17 37.61 3.84
N LYS A 217 7.05 37.06 4.69
CA LYS A 217 8.09 37.82 5.38
C LYS A 217 9.17 38.32 4.41
N LYS A 218 9.48 37.53 3.37
CA LYS A 218 10.46 37.87 2.32
C LYS A 218 9.97 38.92 1.31
N ARG A 219 8.65 39.13 1.18
CA ARG A 219 8.03 40.15 0.31
C ARG A 219 7.81 41.52 1.00
N ARG A 220 8.07 41.60 2.30
CA ARG A 220 7.92 42.83 3.11
C ARG A 220 9.25 43.53 3.42
N ASN A 221 10.36 42.93 3.00
CA ASN A 221 11.70 43.50 2.99
C ASN A 221 12.11 43.73 1.54
#